data_AF-H2YZW6-F1
#
_entry.id   AF-H2YZW6-F1
#
_cell.length_a   1.000
_cell.length_b   1.000
_cell.length_c   1.000
_cell.angle_alpha   90.00
_cell.angle_beta   90.00
_cell.angle_gamma   90.00
#
_symmetry.space_group_name_H-M   'P 1'
#
loop_
_entity.id
_entity.type
_entity.pdbx_description
1 polymer ?
#
loop_
_entity_poly.entity_id
_entity_poly.type
_entity_poly.pdbx_seq_one_letter_code
_entity_poly.pdbx_strand_id
1 'polypeptide(L)' 'MPIVEKLFKQDPESLPFRYPVDPDRLNIPDYYEIVKRPMDLTTIRKQLETGWYQEPWAFVNDIWLMFHNAWLYNR' A
#
# COMPACT_ATOMS: atom_id res chain seq x y z
N MET A 1 14.00 8.08 -3.28
CA MET A 1 13.09 9.08 -2.66
C MET A 1 12.98 8.86 -1.16
N PRO A 2 13.27 9.87 -0.32
CA PRO A 2 13.57 9.64 1.10
C PRO A 2 12.44 9.00 1.92
N ILE A 3 11.17 9.33 1.63
CA ILE A 3 10.03 8.90 2.46
C ILE A 3 9.63 7.45 2.19
N VAL A 4 9.44 7.07 0.92
CA VAL A 4 9.07 5.70 0.54
C VAL A 4 10.19 4.73 0.95
N GLU A 5 11.46 5.09 0.74
CA GLU A 5 12.60 4.29 1.20
C GLU A 5 12.64 4.12 2.71
N LYS A 6 12.29 5.16 3.48
CA LYS A 6 12.22 5.08 4.94
C LYS A 6 11.15 4.07 5.40
N LEU A 7 10.01 4.00 4.70
CA LEU A 7 8.97 3.00 4.96
C LEU A 7 9.45 1.58 4.63
N PHE A 8 10.09 1.37 3.47
CA PHE A 8 10.65 0.05 3.09
C PHE A 8 11.70 -0.47 4.08
N LYS A 9 12.45 0.44 4.72
CA LYS A 9 13.48 0.10 5.71
C LYS A 9 12.94 -0.33 7.08
N GLN A 10 11.63 -0.19 7.34
CA GLN A 10 11.04 -0.71 8.59
C GLN A 10 10.90 -2.23 8.48
N ASP A 11 11.53 -2.97 9.38
CA ASP A 11 11.58 -4.44 9.37
C ASP A 11 11.34 -4.94 10.80
N PRO A 12 10.30 -5.75 11.05
CA PRO A 12 9.44 -6.46 10.08
C PRO A 12 8.22 -5.68 9.56
N GLU A 13 7.97 -4.46 10.04
CA GLU A 13 6.67 -3.79 9.90
C GLU A 13 6.28 -3.53 8.44
N SER A 14 7.25 -3.26 7.55
CA SER A 14 6.92 -2.99 6.15
C SER A 14 6.57 -4.23 5.35
N LEU A 15 6.93 -5.44 5.80
CA LEU A 15 6.83 -6.67 5.00
C LEU A 15 5.44 -6.89 4.38
N PRO A 16 4.31 -6.74 5.11
CA PRO A 16 2.97 -6.94 4.56
C PRO A 16 2.56 -5.87 3.53
N PHE A 17 3.26 -4.74 3.48
CA PHE A 17 2.93 -3.59 2.65
C PHE A 17 3.82 -3.46 1.42
N ARG A 18 4.88 -4.28 1.31
CA ARG A 18 5.87 -4.14 0.23
C ARG A 18 5.28 -4.43 -1.14
N TYR A 19 4.32 -5.35 -1.23
CA TYR A 19 3.72 -5.84 -2.48
C TYR A 19 2.19 -5.81 -2.40
N PRO A 20 1.49 -5.84 -3.54
CA PRO A 20 0.03 -6.00 -3.55
C PRO A 20 -0.39 -7.23 -2.75
N VAL A 21 -1.50 -7.10 -2.01
CA VAL A 21 -2.11 -8.24 -1.31
C VAL A 21 -2.56 -9.26 -2.35
N ASP A 22 -2.16 -10.51 -2.14
CA ASP A 22 -2.55 -11.69 -2.92
C ASP A 22 -3.49 -12.56 -2.07
N PRO A 23 -4.82 -12.43 -2.26
CA PRO A 23 -5.77 -13.10 -1.38
C PRO A 23 -5.74 -14.62 -1.46
N ASP A 24 -5.46 -15.18 -2.63
CA ASP A 24 -5.40 -16.63 -2.84
C ASP A 24 -4.19 -17.22 -2.11
N ARG A 25 -3.01 -16.58 -2.27
CA ARG A 25 -1.78 -17.02 -1.60
C ARG A 25 -1.87 -16.89 -0.08
N LEU A 26 -2.56 -15.87 0.41
CA LEU A 26 -2.71 -15.60 1.84
C LEU A 26 -3.94 -16.31 2.45
N ASN A 27 -4.73 -17.01 1.64
CA ASN A 27 -5.95 -17.71 2.07
C ASN A 27 -6.98 -16.80 2.75
N ILE A 28 -7.21 -15.63 2.15
CA ILE A 28 -8.13 -14.58 2.62
C ILE A 28 -9.11 -14.14 1.51
N PRO A 29 -10.00 -15.03 1.06
CA PRO A 29 -10.81 -14.81 -0.14
C PRO A 29 -11.76 -13.60 -0.07
N ASP A 30 -12.08 -13.12 1.14
CA ASP A 30 -12.96 -11.98 1.40
C ASP A 30 -12.25 -10.61 1.26
N TYR A 31 -10.94 -10.59 0.99
CA TYR A 31 -10.16 -9.35 1.00
C TYR A 31 -10.73 -8.27 0.08
N TYR A 32 -11.06 -8.60 -1.18
CA TYR A 32 -11.65 -7.61 -2.12
C TYR A 32 -13.14 -7.35 -1.89
N GLU A 33 -13.80 -8.15 -1.06
CA GLU A 33 -15.16 -7.84 -0.57
C GLU A 33 -15.14 -6.71 0.45
N ILE A 34 -14.05 -6.58 1.22
CA ILE A 34 -13.87 -5.55 2.25
C ILE A 34 -13.08 -4.36 1.69
N VAL A 35 -11.91 -4.61 1.10
CA VAL A 35 -11.00 -3.59 0.55
C VAL A 35 -11.30 -3.34 -0.92
N LYS A 36 -11.95 -2.21 -1.21
CA LYS A 36 -12.41 -1.86 -2.57
C LYS A 36 -11.35 -1.23 -3.47
N ARG A 37 -10.34 -0.58 -2.87
CA ARG A 37 -9.23 0.03 -3.60
C ARG A 37 -7.92 -0.37 -2.93
N PRO A 38 -7.33 -1.53 -3.30
CA PRO A 38 -6.07 -1.98 -2.72
C PRO A 38 -4.94 -1.00 -3.05
N MET A 39 -3.95 -0.93 -2.15
CA MET A 39 -2.76 -0.09 -2.33
C MET A 39 -1.59 -0.67 -1.53
N ASP A 40 -0.37 -0.51 -2.05
CA ASP A 40 0.88 -1.05 -1.50
C ASP A 40 2.08 -0.17 -1.87
N LEU A 41 3.22 -0.38 -1.19
CA LEU A 41 4.43 0.44 -1.36
C LEU A 41 5.08 0.31 -2.75
N THR A 42 5.03 -0.85 -3.42
CA THR A 42 5.57 -0.97 -4.79
C THR A 42 4.71 -0.21 -5.80
N THR A 43 3.39 -0.24 -5.64
CA THR A 43 2.48 0.55 -6.49
C THR A 43 2.70 2.04 -6.31
N ILE A 44 2.76 2.52 -5.06
CA ILE A 44 3.05 3.94 -4.75
C ILE A 44 4.40 4.37 -5.30
N ARG A 45 5.45 3.55 -5.12
CA ARG A 45 6.79 3.83 -5.66
C ARG A 45 6.74 3.99 -7.18
N LYS A 46 6.08 3.05 -7.88
CA LYS A 46 5.97 3.08 -9.35
C LYS A 46 5.20 4.32 -9.82
N GLN A 47 4.08 4.66 -9.21
CA GLN A 47 3.30 5.85 -9.56
C GLN A 47 4.10 7.13 -9.36
N LEU A 48 4.91 7.19 -8.31
CA LEU A 48 5.77 8.33 -8.04
C LEU A 48 6.93 8.43 -9.04
N GLU A 49 7.61 7.33 -9.36
CA GLU A 49 8.71 7.27 -10.33
C GLU A 49 8.26 7.56 -11.77
N THR A 50 7.01 7.24 -12.09
CA THR A 50 6.43 7.49 -13.43
C THR A 50 5.78 8.86 -13.58
N GLY A 51 5.78 9.68 -12.53
CA GLY A 51 5.16 11.01 -12.55
C GLY A 51 3.63 10.98 -12.58
N TRP A 52 3.01 9.89 -12.11
CA TRP A 52 1.55 9.73 -12.09
C TRP A 52 0.87 10.75 -11.16
N TYR A 53 1.54 11.12 -10.07
CA TYR A 53 1.04 12.11 -9.13
C TYR A 53 1.28 13.54 -9.64
N GLN A 54 0.21 14.24 -10.02
CA GLN A 54 0.27 15.65 -10.42
C GLN A 54 0.49 16.61 -9.25
N GLU A 55 0.11 16.20 -8.05
CA GLU A 55 0.26 16.97 -6.82
C GLU A 55 0.67 16.07 -5.63
N PRO A 56 1.38 16.60 -4.62
CA PRO A 56 1.84 15.82 -3.47
C PRO A 56 0.71 15.16 -2.66
N TRP A 57 -0.48 15.77 -2.63
CA TRP A 57 -1.63 15.26 -1.89
C TRP A 57 -2.14 13.92 -2.44
N ALA A 58 -2.05 13.71 -3.76
CA ALA A 58 -2.42 12.43 -4.35
C ALA A 58 -1.52 11.28 -3.85
N PHE A 59 -0.22 11.53 -3.70
CA PHE A 59 0.72 10.59 -3.09
C PHE A 59 0.40 10.32 -1.61
N VAL A 60 0.14 11.39 -0.83
CA VAL A 60 -0.23 11.28 0.59
C VAL A 60 -1.52 10.47 0.76
N ASN A 61 -2.50 10.66 -0.13
CA ASN A 61 -3.76 9.93 -0.10
C ASN A 61 -3.57 8.43 -0.32
N ASP A 62 -2.69 8.01 -1.23
CA ASP A 62 -2.42 6.58 -1.44
C ASP A 62 -1.66 5.94 -0.26
N ILE A 63 -0.76 6.69 0.40
CA ILE A 63 -0.12 6.23 1.64
C ILE A 63 -1.17 5.99 2.74
N TRP A 64 -2.08 6.94 2.94
CA TRP A 64 -3.16 6.79 3.93
C TRP A 64 -4.15 5.71 3.56
N LEU A 65 -4.47 5.55 2.27
CA LEU A 65 -5.34 4.47 1.79
C LEU A 65 -4.75 3.10 2.11
N MET A 66 -3.46 2.89 1.88
CA MET A 66 -2.77 1.65 2.23
C MET A 66 -2.90 1.32 3.73
N PHE A 67 -2.67 2.31 4.61
CA PHE A 67 -2.83 2.10 6.06
C PHE A 67 -4.29 1.85 6.45
N HIS A 68 -5.23 2.62 5.89
CA HIS A 68 -6.66 2.47 6.19
C HIS A 68 -7.18 1.10 5.75
N ASN A 69 -6.78 0.60 4.58
CA ASN A 69 -7.13 -0.74 4.11
C ASN A 69 -6.63 -1.81 5.08
N ALA A 70 -5.40 -1.68 5.59
CA ALA A 70 -4.86 -2.62 6.55
C ALA A 70 -5.60 -2.58 7.89
N TRP A 71 -5.94 -1.40 8.42
CA TRP A 71 -6.75 -1.28 9.63
C TRP A 71 -8.20 -1.74 9.46
N LEU A 72 -8.77 -1.55 8.26
CA LEU A 72 -10.12 -1.99 7.94
C LEU A 72 -10.21 -3.52 7.91
N TYR A 73 -9.23 -4.17 7.27
CA TYR A 73 -9.22 -5.61 7.06
C TYR A 73 -8.73 -6.38 8.31
N ASN A 74 -7.65 -5.90 8.94
CA ASN A 74 -7.03 -6.55 10.09
C ASN A 74 -7.53 -5.87 11.38
N ARG A 75 -8.53 -6.48 12.02
CA ARG A 75 -8.97 -6.12 13.37
C ARG A 75 -8.31 -6.98 14.42
#